data_AF-A0AAV2HJ78-F1
#
_entry.id   AF-A0AAV2HJ78-F1
#
_cell.length_a   1.000
_cell.length_b   1.000
_cell.length_c   1.000
_cell.angle_alpha   90.00
_cell.angle_beta   90.00
_cell.angle_gamma   90.00
#
_symmetry.space_group_name_H-M   'P 1'
#
loop_
_entity.id
_entity.type
_entity.pdbx_description
1 polymer ?
#
loop_
_entity_poly.entity_id
_entity_poly.type
_entity_poly.pdbx_seq_one_letter_code
_entity_poly.pdbx_strand_id
1 'polypeptide(L)'
;KPTRGTAIVNGYDITKHLDKARSSLGLCPQHDILFNKLNAKEHLIFYSKLHGQYNKSSNEEIRKLLIDVGLESKMFTYAMNLSGGQKRKLSVACSFIGNTKTVFLDEPSSGLYPSARRE
;
A
#
# COMPACT_ATOMS: atom_id res chain seq x y z
N LYS A 1 10.63 17.70 7.60
CA LYS A 1 12.08 17.96 7.43
C LYS A 1 12.71 17.76 8.82
N PRO A 2 13.78 16.95 8.98
CA PRO A 2 14.34 16.66 10.29
C PRO A 2 14.96 17.92 10.92
N THR A 3 14.84 18.06 12.25
CA THR A 3 15.42 19.19 13.00
C THR A 3 16.95 19.11 13.04
N ARG A 4 17.51 17.89 13.14
CA ARG A 4 18.94 17.57 13.01
C ARG A 4 19.11 16.13 12.49
N GLY A 5 20.29 15.81 11.97
CA GLY A 5 20.66 14.45 11.54
C GLY A 5 20.27 14.10 10.09
N THR A 6 20.58 12.88 9.70
CA THR A 6 20.35 12.34 8.35
C THR A 6 19.63 11.01 8.44
N ALA A 7 18.70 10.75 7.52
CA ALA A 7 18.11 9.44 7.32
C ALA A 7 18.31 9.02 5.85
N ILE A 8 18.62 7.75 5.66
CA ILE A 8 18.91 7.17 4.35
C ILE A 8 17.88 6.07 4.08
N VAL A 9 17.13 6.18 2.99
CA VAL A 9 16.12 5.20 2.55
C VAL A 9 16.54 4.66 1.20
N ASN A 10 16.77 3.35 1.09
CA ASN A 10 17.21 2.69 -0.15
C ASN A 10 18.44 3.37 -0.79
N GLY A 11 19.37 3.83 0.03
CA GLY A 11 20.58 4.55 -0.41
C GLY A 11 20.39 6.04 -0.71
N TYR A 12 19.17 6.57 -0.55
CA TYR A 12 18.86 7.99 -0.77
C TYR A 12 18.75 8.77 0.54
N ASP A 13 19.56 9.82 0.67
CA ASP A 13 19.44 10.80 1.76
C ASP A 13 18.14 11.61 1.59
N ILE A 14 17.25 11.54 2.57
CA ILE A 14 15.93 12.22 2.53
C ILE A 14 16.04 13.75 2.52
N THR A 15 17.19 14.33 2.89
CA THR A 15 17.42 15.78 2.88
C THR A 15 17.89 16.29 1.51
N LYS A 16 18.45 15.41 0.67
CA LYS A 16 19.03 15.75 -0.64
C LYS A 16 18.24 15.17 -1.83
N HIS A 17 17.65 13.99 -1.66
CA HIS A 17 17.04 13.20 -2.72
C HIS A 17 15.66 12.68 -2.31
N LEU A 18 14.82 13.58 -1.78
CA LEU A 18 13.53 13.23 -1.21
C LEU A 18 12.61 12.50 -2.20
N ASP A 19 12.59 12.89 -3.47
CA ASP A 19 11.71 12.27 -4.48
C ASP A 19 12.15 10.84 -4.83
N LYS A 20 13.47 10.58 -4.87
CA LYS A 20 14.01 9.23 -5.06
C LYS A 20 13.75 8.34 -3.84
N ALA A 21 13.89 8.89 -2.64
CA ALA A 21 13.53 8.20 -1.41
C ALA A 21 12.03 7.84 -1.40
N ARG A 22 11.14 8.79 -1.72
CA ARG A 22 9.68 8.61 -1.75
C ARG A 22 9.21 7.62 -2.81
N SER A 23 9.73 7.71 -4.04
CA SER A 23 9.37 6.78 -5.11
C SER A 23 9.75 5.32 -4.79
N SER A 24 10.75 5.11 -3.93
CA SER A 24 11.18 3.78 -3.49
C SER A 24 10.40 3.23 -2.28
N LEU A 25 9.48 4.02 -1.70
CA LEU A 25 8.86 3.76 -0.40
C LEU A 25 7.33 3.62 -0.54
N GLY A 26 6.79 2.53 0.02
CA GLY A 26 5.35 2.33 0.20
C GLY A 26 4.90 2.83 1.57
N LEU A 27 3.72 3.43 1.65
CA LEU A 27 3.17 3.95 2.91
C LEU A 27 1.76 3.40 3.14
N CYS A 28 1.54 2.77 4.30
CA CYS A 28 0.22 2.39 4.79
C CYS A 28 -0.11 3.24 6.05
N PRO A 29 -0.86 4.34 5.93
CA PRO A 29 -1.21 5.20 7.06
C PRO A 29 -2.23 4.53 8.01
N GLN A 30 -2.39 5.06 9.23
CA GLN A 30 -3.35 4.57 10.23
C GLN A 30 -4.81 4.67 9.75
N HIS A 31 -5.14 5.69 8.95
CA HIS A 31 -6.46 5.84 8.33
C HIS A 31 -6.41 5.39 6.87
N ASP A 32 -7.37 4.55 6.48
CA ASP A 32 -7.47 4.05 5.11
C ASP A 32 -7.74 5.19 4.12
N ILE A 33 -6.75 5.55 3.31
CA ILE A 33 -6.91 6.50 2.20
C ILE A 33 -7.45 5.74 0.99
N LEU A 34 -8.69 5.28 1.11
CA LEU A 34 -9.40 4.54 0.07
C LEU A 34 -10.50 5.41 -0.53
N PHE A 35 -10.65 5.31 -1.84
CA PHE A 35 -11.68 6.00 -2.60
C PHE A 35 -12.92 5.11 -2.69
N ASN A 36 -14.03 5.55 -2.09
CA ASN A 36 -15.28 4.79 -2.00
C ASN A 36 -15.78 4.24 -3.35
N LYS A 37 -15.55 4.98 -4.44
CA LYS A 37 -16.02 4.64 -5.80
C LYS A 37 -15.04 3.79 -6.61
N LEU A 38 -13.90 3.41 -6.04
CA LEU A 38 -12.95 2.49 -6.67
C LEU A 38 -13.08 1.10 -6.05
N ASN A 39 -12.97 0.06 -6.87
CA ASN A 39 -12.86 -1.32 -6.39
C ASN A 39 -11.43 -1.67 -5.97
N ALA A 40 -11.24 -2.85 -5.36
CA ALA A 40 -9.94 -3.28 -4.84
C ALA A 40 -8.86 -3.34 -5.94
N LYS A 41 -9.21 -3.85 -7.13
CA LYS A 41 -8.30 -3.85 -8.29
C LYS A 41 -7.92 -2.44 -8.73
N GLU A 42 -8.90 -1.55 -8.86
CA GLU A 42 -8.69 -0.16 -9.27
C GLU A 42 -7.80 0.61 -8.32
N HIS A 43 -7.91 0.35 -7.00
CA HIS A 43 -6.99 0.91 -6.02
C HIS A 43 -5.55 0.50 -6.29
N LEU A 44 -5.28 -0.79 -6.49
CA LEU A 44 -3.92 -1.27 -6.76
C LEU A 44 -3.38 -0.69 -8.07
N ILE A 45 -4.20 -0.58 -9.11
CA ILE A 45 -3.82 0.09 -10.36
C ILE A 45 -3.50 1.57 -10.09
N PHE A 46 -4.35 2.27 -9.35
CA PHE A 46 -4.16 3.68 -9.02
C PHE A 46 -2.86 3.92 -8.26
N TYR A 47 -2.61 3.16 -7.19
CA TYR A 47 -1.41 3.28 -6.37
C TYR A 47 -0.15 2.85 -7.14
N SER A 48 -0.22 1.83 -8.01
CA SER A 48 0.92 1.46 -8.88
C SER A 48 1.37 2.62 -9.77
N LYS A 49 0.41 3.35 -10.35
CA LYS A 49 0.70 4.53 -11.20
C LYS A 49 1.27 5.68 -10.38
N LEU A 50 0.78 5.87 -9.15
CA LEU A 50 1.30 6.90 -8.23
C LEU A 50 2.78 6.66 -7.88
N HIS A 51 3.20 5.39 -7.77
CA HIS A 51 4.60 5.00 -7.56
C HIS A 51 5.46 5.08 -8.83
N GLY A 52 4.95 5.66 -9.93
CA GLY A 52 5.70 5.87 -11.18
C GLY A 52 5.76 4.64 -12.08
N GLN A 53 5.06 3.56 -11.75
CA GLN A 53 5.00 2.33 -12.53
C GLN A 53 3.85 2.38 -13.53
N TYR A 54 3.95 3.30 -14.49
CA TYR A 54 2.82 3.61 -15.39
C TYR A 54 2.36 2.44 -16.29
N ASN A 55 3.12 1.35 -16.44
CA ASN A 55 2.78 0.20 -17.28
C ASN A 55 3.38 -1.15 -16.81
N LYS A 56 3.87 -1.25 -15.57
CA LYS A 56 4.65 -2.43 -15.12
C LYS A 56 3.92 -3.33 -14.12
N SER A 57 2.89 -2.84 -13.45
CA SER A 57 2.09 -3.71 -12.59
C SER A 57 1.21 -4.61 -13.46
N SER A 58 1.64 -5.84 -13.64
CA SER A 58 0.89 -6.85 -14.36
C SER A 58 -0.40 -7.14 -13.59
N ASN A 59 -1.47 -7.52 -14.31
CA ASN A 59 -2.68 -8.04 -13.67
C ASN A 59 -2.36 -9.23 -12.74
N GLU A 60 -1.26 -9.94 -12.97
CA GLU A 60 -0.76 -11.01 -12.12
C GLU A 60 -0.21 -10.51 -10.79
N GLU A 61 0.58 -9.42 -10.76
CA GLU A 61 1.06 -8.79 -9.51
C GLU A 61 -0.13 -8.34 -8.65
N ILE A 62 -1.10 -7.68 -9.28
CA ILE A 62 -2.32 -7.21 -8.60
C ILE A 62 -3.10 -8.39 -8.02
N ARG A 63 -3.29 -9.45 -8.82
CA ARG A 63 -4.00 -10.65 -8.37
C ARG A 63 -3.27 -11.31 -7.21
N LYS A 64 -1.94 -11.45 -7.31
CA LYS A 64 -1.10 -12.02 -6.26
C LYS A 64 -1.24 -11.25 -4.95
N LEU A 65 -1.11 -9.92 -4.97
CA LEU A 65 -1.27 -9.10 -3.76
C LEU A 65 -2.67 -9.26 -3.14
N LEU A 66 -3.72 -9.34 -3.96
CA LEU A 66 -5.07 -9.58 -3.47
C LEU A 66 -5.24 -10.99 -2.88
N ILE A 67 -4.55 -12.01 -3.41
CA ILE A 67 -4.50 -13.34 -2.80
C ILE A 67 -3.79 -13.26 -1.44
N ASP A 68 -2.62 -12.64 -1.38
CA ASP A 68 -1.78 -12.55 -0.18
C ASP A 68 -2.53 -11.88 0.99
N VAL A 69 -3.37 -10.87 0.71
CA VAL A 69 -4.21 -10.23 1.75
C VAL A 69 -5.59 -10.87 1.94
N GLY A 70 -5.95 -11.90 1.16
CA GLY A 70 -7.23 -12.60 1.22
C GLY A 70 -8.43 -11.80 0.70
N LEU A 71 -8.23 -10.99 -0.35
CA LEU A 71 -9.24 -10.17 -1.04
C LEU A 71 -9.48 -10.57 -2.50
N GLU A 72 -8.94 -11.70 -2.99
CA GLU A 72 -9.11 -12.15 -4.37
C GLU A 72 -10.59 -12.21 -4.81
N SER A 73 -11.46 -12.82 -3.99
CA SER A 73 -12.91 -12.91 -4.27
C SER A 73 -13.64 -11.56 -4.20
N LYS A 74 -12.98 -10.52 -3.68
CA LYS A 74 -13.49 -9.14 -3.54
C LYS A 74 -12.80 -8.17 -4.50
N MET A 75 -12.03 -8.67 -5.47
CA MET A 75 -11.28 -7.86 -6.44
C MET A 75 -12.11 -6.74 -7.10
N PHE A 76 -13.37 -7.03 -7.45
CA PHE A 76 -14.29 -6.09 -8.10
C PHE A 76 -15.29 -5.43 -7.14
N THR A 77 -15.12 -5.61 -5.83
CA THR A 77 -15.97 -4.95 -4.83
C THR A 77 -15.47 -3.53 -4.56
N TYR A 78 -16.38 -2.56 -4.61
CA TYR A 78 -16.09 -1.17 -4.26
C TYR A 78 -15.61 -1.04 -2.81
N ALA A 79 -14.65 -0.15 -2.55
CA ALA A 79 -14.11 0.05 -1.21
C ALA A 79 -15.19 0.43 -0.19
N MET A 80 -16.22 1.18 -0.58
CA MET A 80 -17.35 1.50 0.32
C MET A 80 -18.11 0.27 0.83
N ASN A 81 -18.08 -0.84 0.08
CA ASN A 81 -18.76 -2.10 0.40
C ASN A 81 -17.84 -3.12 1.12
N LEU A 82 -16.59 -2.74 1.41
CA LEU A 82 -15.67 -3.56 2.20
C LEU A 82 -15.88 -3.30 3.70
N SER A 83 -15.75 -4.34 4.52
CA SER A 83 -15.70 -4.19 5.97
C SER A 83 -14.46 -3.40 6.41
N GLY A 84 -14.44 -2.88 7.64
CA GLY A 84 -13.27 -2.15 8.15
C GLY A 84 -11.97 -2.97 8.05
N GLY A 85 -12.01 -4.25 8.42
CA GLY A 85 -10.85 -5.14 8.29
C GLY A 85 -10.44 -5.43 6.85
N GLN A 86 -11.40 -5.48 5.91
CA GLN A 86 -11.11 -5.63 4.48
C GLN A 86 -10.51 -4.35 3.88
N LYS A 87 -10.97 -3.17 4.31
CA LYS A 87 -10.35 -1.89 3.95
C LYS A 87 -8.92 -1.82 4.45
N ARG A 88 -8.67 -2.26 5.69
CA ARG A 88 -7.30 -2.35 6.23
C ARG A 88 -6.40 -3.25 5.40
N LYS A 89 -6.87 -4.45 5.05
CA LYS A 89 -6.17 -5.38 4.14
C LYS A 89 -5.87 -4.76 2.77
N LEU A 90 -6.83 -4.03 2.21
CA LEU A 90 -6.64 -3.34 0.93
C LEU A 90 -5.58 -2.22 1.05
N SER A 91 -5.60 -1.45 2.14
CA SER A 91 -4.61 -0.40 2.42
C SER A 91 -3.19 -0.97 2.53
N VAL A 92 -3.05 -2.13 3.20
CA VAL A 92 -1.79 -2.88 3.22
C VAL A 92 -1.36 -3.29 1.81
N ALA A 93 -2.24 -3.89 1.01
CA ALA A 93 -1.91 -4.26 -0.37
C ALA A 93 -1.48 -3.06 -1.23
N CYS A 94 -2.14 -1.89 -1.07
CA CYS A 94 -1.76 -0.64 -1.75
C CYS A 94 -0.38 -0.13 -1.38
N SER A 95 0.16 -0.48 -0.22
CA SER A 95 1.52 -0.10 0.17
C SER A 95 2.61 -0.98 -0.46
N PHE A 96 2.26 -2.20 -0.89
CA PHE A 96 3.17 -3.17 -1.50
C PHE A 96 3.17 -3.14 -3.03
N ILE A 97 2.17 -2.52 -3.68
CA ILE A 97 2.11 -2.45 -5.14
C ILE A 97 3.15 -1.46 -5.70
N GLY A 98 3.71 -1.77 -6.86
CA GLY A 98 4.57 -0.85 -7.61
C GLY A 98 6.07 -1.01 -7.34
N ASN A 99 6.52 -2.22 -6.99
CA ASN A 99 7.93 -2.53 -6.71
C ASN A 99 8.54 -1.67 -5.59
N THR A 100 7.77 -1.42 -4.55
CA THR A 100 8.25 -0.77 -3.33
C THR A 100 9.24 -1.71 -2.62
N LYS A 101 10.48 -1.24 -2.41
CA LYS A 101 11.53 -2.03 -1.73
C LYS A 101 11.41 -1.96 -0.20
N THR A 102 10.79 -0.89 0.30
CA THR A 102 10.57 -0.65 1.71
C THR A 102 9.15 -0.16 1.91
N VAL A 103 8.45 -0.73 2.89
CA VAL A 103 7.10 -0.30 3.26
C VAL A 103 7.10 0.19 4.70
N PHE A 104 6.53 1.37 4.90
CA PHE A 104 6.24 1.92 6.23
C PHE A 104 4.79 1.64 6.57
N LEU A 105 4.59 0.84 7.62
CA LEU A 105 3.27 0.51 8.15
C LEU A 105 3.07 1.31 9.44
N ASP A 106 2.16 2.28 9.39
CA ASP A 106 1.78 3.04 10.58
C ASP A 106 0.63 2.31 11.29
N GLU A 107 0.92 1.82 12.50
CA GLU A 107 0.08 0.93 13.31
C GLU A 107 -0.60 -0.22 12.53
N PRO A 108 0.13 -1.17 11.91
CA PRO A 108 -0.47 -2.21 11.05
C PRO A 108 -1.55 -3.04 11.76
N SER A 109 -1.48 -3.14 13.08
CA SER A 109 -2.38 -3.97 13.88
C SER A 109 -3.67 -3.28 14.33
N SER A 110 -3.81 -1.96 14.18
CA SER A 110 -5.10 -1.29 14.42
C SER A 110 -6.05 -1.59 13.26
N GLY A 111 -7.20 -2.21 13.55
CA GLY A 111 -8.22 -2.59 12.56
C GLY A 111 -8.15 -4.02 12.01
N LEU A 112 -7.11 -4.80 12.34
CA LEU A 112 -7.09 -6.26 12.09
C LEU A 112 -7.68 -6.99 13.32
N TYR A 113 -8.66 -7.86 13.08
CA TYR A 113 -9.19 -8.75 14.13
C TYR A 113 -8.04 -9.58 14.76
N PRO A 114 -8.13 -9.98 16.04
CA PRO A 114 -7.07 -10.73 16.74
C PRO A 114 -6.60 -12.01 16.02
N SER A 115 -7.45 -12.62 15.19
CA SER A 115 -7.14 -13.80 14.39
C SER A 115 -6.21 -13.52 13.21
N ALA A 116 -6.26 -12.33 12.60
CA ALA A 116 -5.39 -11.94 11.48
C ALA A 116 -4.00 -11.43 11.94
N ARG A 117 -3.70 -11.50 13.24
CA ARG A 117 -2.44 -11.02 13.84
C ARG A 117 -1.33 -12.07 13.83
N ARG A 118 -1.64 -13.34 13.50
CA ARG A 118 -0.73 -14.50 13.66
C ARG A 118 -0.58 -15.38 12.41
N GLU A 119 -1.24 -15.04 11.31
CA GLU A 119 -1.02 -15.65 9.98
C GLU A 119 -0.28 -14.65 9.10
#